data_AF-A0A847YUM7-F1
#
_entry.id   AF-A0A847YUM7-F1
#
_cell.length_a   1.000
_cell.length_b   1.000
_cell.length_c   1.000
_cell.angle_alpha   90.00
_cell.angle_beta   90.00
_cell.angle_gamma   90.00
#
_symmetry.space_group_name_H-M   'P 1'
#
loop_
_entity.id
_entity.type
_entity.pdbx_description
1 polymer ?
#
loop_
_entity_poly.entity_id
_entity_poly.type
_entity_poly.pdbx_seq_one_letter_code
_entity_poly.pdbx_strand_id
1 'polypeptide(L)' 'MREERGDLSVLEAADKMSLAQRLIEAGVKCDNKELIKIGRKRMREVWPKEVADLFVKAYKSQIEEEILGTQTTSKDEI' A
#
# COMPACT_ATOMS: atom_id res chain seq x y z
N MET A 1 29.77 10.61 -11.01
CA MET A 1 28.48 11.06 -11.57
C MET A 1 27.41 10.70 -10.54
N ARG A 2 26.71 11.68 -9.96
CA ARG A 2 25.49 11.40 -9.18
C ARG A 2 24.37 11.28 -10.20
N GLU A 3 23.66 10.16 -10.22
CA GLU A 3 22.49 9.97 -11.06
C GLU A 3 21.52 11.13 -10.82
N GLU A 4 21.27 11.92 -11.86
CA GLU A 4 20.13 12.82 -11.93
C GLU A 4 18.88 11.95 -11.78
N ARG A 5 18.27 11.93 -10.59
CA ARG A 5 16.88 11.50 -10.47
C ARG A 5 16.07 12.58 -11.20
N GLY A 6 15.74 12.34 -12.47
CA GLY A 6 14.78 13.16 -13.17
C GLY A 6 13.52 13.26 -12.32
N ASP A 7 13.06 14.49 -12.09
CA ASP A 7 11.84 14.75 -11.33
C ASP A 7 10.69 13.98 -12.00
N LEU A 8 10.10 13.04 -11.26
CA LEU A 8 8.93 12.29 -11.74
C LEU A 8 7.79 13.28 -12.00
N SER A 9 7.11 13.12 -13.15
CA SER A 9 5.89 13.86 -13.38
C SER A 9 4.80 13.45 -12.38
N VAL A 10 3.82 14.33 -12.16
CA VAL A 10 2.68 14.05 -11.26
C VAL A 10 1.93 12.78 -11.70
N LEU A 11 1.78 12.55 -13.00
CA LEU A 11 1.10 11.37 -13.54
C LEU A 11 1.88 10.08 -13.26
N GLU A 12 3.19 10.08 -13.52
CA GLU A 12 4.04 8.92 -13.23
C GLU A 12 4.09 8.60 -11.73
N ALA A 13 4.13 9.64 -10.89
CA ALA A 13 4.04 9.48 -9.45
C ALA A 13 2.70 8.84 -9.05
N ALA A 14 1.58 9.29 -9.61
CA ALA A 14 0.25 8.75 -9.34
C ALA A 14 0.14 7.27 -9.76
N ASP A 15 0.65 6.90 -10.93
CA ASP A 15 0.64 5.52 -11.42
C ASP A 15 1.45 4.58 -10.53
N LYS A 16 2.66 5.01 -10.14
CA LYS A 16 3.51 4.24 -9.21
C LYS A 16 2.83 4.04 -7.86
N MET A 17 2.17 5.09 -7.35
CA MET A 17 1.43 5.04 -6.09
C MET A 17 0.23 4.09 -6.16
N SER A 18 -0.55 4.16 -7.23
CA SER A 18 -1.71 3.29 -7.48
C SER A 18 -1.30 1.81 -7.52
N LEU A 19 -0.24 1.48 -8.27
CA LEU A 19 0.29 0.12 -8.30
C LEU A 19 0.78 -0.35 -6.92
N ALA A 20 1.48 0.52 -6.18
CA ALA A 20 1.98 0.19 -4.85
C ALA A 20 0.85 -0.09 -3.85
N GLN A 21 -0.23 0.69 -3.88
CA GLN A 21 -1.41 0.48 -3.05
C GLN A 21 -2.08 -0.87 -3.34
N ARG A 22 -2.28 -1.21 -4.63
CA ARG A 22 -2.88 -2.50 -5.03
C ARG A 22 -2.05 -3.69 -4.57
N LEU A 23 -0.72 -3.59 -4.62
CA LEU A 23 0.18 -4.63 -4.11
C LEU A 23 0.08 -4.81 -2.59
N ILE A 24 0.00 -3.71 -1.84
CA ILE A 24 -0.18 -3.76 -0.38
C ILE A 24 -1.53 -4.37 -0.05
N GLU A 25 -2.60 -3.93 -0.72
CA GLU A 25 -3.96 -4.43 -0.50
C GLU A 25 -4.09 -5.92 -0.78
N ALA A 26 -3.59 -6.39 -1.94
CA ALA A 26 -3.56 -7.81 -2.26
C ALA A 26 -2.69 -8.60 -1.26
N GLY A 27 -1.58 -8.01 -0.81
CA GLY A 27 -0.73 -8.58 0.21
C GLY A 27 -1.43 -8.75 1.55
N VAL A 28 -2.20 -7.76 2.00
CA VAL A 28 -2.97 -7.85 3.26
C VAL A 28 -4.11 -8.86 3.14
N LYS A 29 -4.90 -8.79 2.06
CA LYS A 29 -6.06 -9.67 1.83
C LYS A 29 -5.69 -11.15 1.73
N CYS A 30 -4.47 -11.45 1.28
CA CYS A 30 -3.98 -12.83 1.11
C CYS A 30 -2.88 -13.23 2.10
N ASP A 31 -2.63 -12.44 3.15
CA ASP A 31 -1.51 -12.61 4.11
C ASP A 31 -0.12 -12.82 3.45
N ASN A 32 0.10 -12.18 2.29
CA ASN A 32 1.34 -12.25 1.54
C ASN A 32 2.27 -11.07 1.87
N LYS A 33 3.19 -11.33 2.81
CA LYS A 33 4.18 -10.34 3.29
C LYS A 33 5.13 -9.83 2.20
N GLU A 34 5.42 -10.61 1.17
CA GLU A 34 6.32 -10.17 0.11
C GLU A 34 5.64 -9.14 -0.80
N LEU A 35 4.34 -9.28 -1.09
CA LEU A 35 3.58 -8.27 -1.83
C LEU A 35 3.54 -6.93 -1.08
N ILE A 36 3.32 -6.97 0.24
CA ILE A 36 3.36 -5.76 1.09
C ILE A 36 4.74 -5.10 1.02
N LYS A 37 5.82 -5.89 1.08
CA LYS A 37 7.20 -5.41 1.01
C LYS A 37 7.53 -4.78 -0.36
N ILE A 38 7.08 -5.39 -1.46
CA ILE A 38 7.24 -4.84 -2.81
C ILE A 38 6.48 -3.51 -2.93
N GLY A 39 5.21 -3.46 -2.51
CA GLY A 39 4.42 -2.22 -2.54
C GLY A 39 5.05 -1.09 -1.73
N ARG A 40 5.53 -1.36 -0.50
CA ARG A 40 6.28 -0.40 0.31
C ARG A 40 7.56 0.10 -0.40
N LYS A 41 8.30 -0.79 -1.06
CA LYS A 41 9.51 -0.39 -1.81
C LYS A 41 9.14 0.55 -2.96
N ARG A 42 8.03 0.29 -3.67
CA ARG A 42 7.52 1.14 -4.74
C ARG A 42 7.09 2.52 -4.24
N MET A 43 6.42 2.62 -3.09
CA MET A 43 6.04 3.93 -2.53
C MET A 43 7.25 4.82 -2.24
N ARG A 44 8.39 4.23 -1.85
CA ARG A 44 9.64 4.97 -1.60
C ARG A 44 10.33 5.48 -2.87
N GLU A 45 9.85 5.08 -4.05
CA GLU A 45 10.28 5.69 -5.31
C GLU A 45 9.63 7.06 -5.51
N VAL A 46 8.52 7.34 -4.83
CA VAL A 46 7.73 8.58 -4.98
C VAL A 46 7.82 9.45 -3.73
N TRP A 47 7.75 8.86 -2.55
CA TRP A 47 7.76 9.58 -1.27
C TRP A 47 9.02 9.31 -0.44
N PRO A 48 9.39 10.27 0.44
CA PRO A 48 10.37 10.02 1.48
C PRO A 48 10.02 8.78 2.30
N LYS A 49 11.05 8.09 2.79
CA LYS A 49 10.92 6.80 3.50
C LYS A 49 9.94 6.89 4.66
N GLU A 50 10.00 7.96 5.43
CA GLU A 50 9.19 8.20 6.62
C GLU A 50 7.71 8.33 6.25
N VAL A 51 7.41 9.07 5.17
CA VAL A 51 6.04 9.26 4.65
C VAL A 51 5.49 7.94 4.11
N ALA A 52 6.27 7.22 3.31
CA ALA A 52 5.87 5.92 2.77
C ALA A 52 5.61 4.91 3.90
N ASP A 53 6.48 4.82 4.90
CA ASP A 53 6.33 3.87 6.00
C ASP A 53 5.11 4.21 6.89
N LEU A 54 4.82 5.50 7.14
CA LEU A 54 3.59 5.93 7.83
C LEU A 54 2.33 5.59 7.03
N PHE A 55 2.32 5.88 5.73
CA PHE A 55 1.20 5.56 4.86
C PHE A 55 0.91 4.06 4.84
N VAL A 56 1.94 3.23 4.62
CA VAL A 56 1.80 1.76 4.56
C VAL A 56 1.22 1.23 5.88
N LYS A 57 1.65 1.76 7.03
CA LYS A 57 1.13 1.36 8.34
C LYS A 57 -0.37 1.68 8.47
N ALA A 58 -0.76 2.92 8.15
CA ALA A 58 -2.15 3.35 8.24
C ALA A 58 -3.06 2.58 7.26
N TYR A 59 -2.62 2.46 6.00
CA TYR A 59 -3.38 1.77 4.96
C TYR A 59 -3.55 0.28 5.25
N LYS A 60 -2.50 -0.38 5.74
CA LYS A 60 -2.59 -1.77 6.20
C LYS A 60 -3.61 -1.95 7.33
N SER A 61 -3.57 -1.08 8.35
CA SER A 61 -4.53 -1.12 9.46
C SER A 61 -5.97 -0.99 8.97
N GLN A 62 -6.22 -0.04 8.07
CA GLN A 62 -7.54 0.16 7.47
C GLN A 62 -8.05 -1.11 6.77
N ILE A 63 -7.22 -1.74 5.93
CA ILE A 63 -7.63 -2.96 5.22
C ILE A 63 -7.88 -4.12 6.20
N GLU A 64 -7.03 -4.27 7.23
CA GLU A 64 -7.22 -5.28 8.28
C GLU A 64 -8.54 -5.07 9.05
N GLU A 65 -8.88 -3.83 9.37
CA GLU A 65 -10.16 -3.45 9.99
C GLU A 65 -11.35 -3.75 9.07
N GLU A 66 -11.26 -3.44 7.77
CA GLU A 66 -12.30 -3.75 6.78
C GLU A 66 -12.55 -5.26 6.68
N ILE A 67 -11.49 -6.08 6.68
CA ILE A 67 -11.58 -7.55 6.66
C ILE A 67 -12.24 -8.08 7.95
N LEU A 68 -11.90 -7.53 9.11
CA LEU A 68 -12.48 -7.94 10.39
C LEU A 68 -13.96 -7.52 10.49
N GLY A 69 -14.29 -6.30 10.07
CA GLY A 69 -15.67 -5.79 10.05
C GLY A 69 -16.60 -6.62 9.19
N THR A 70 -16.16 -7.02 7.99
CA THR A 70 -16.96 -7.87 7.08
C THR A 70 -17.24 -9.27 7.62
N GLN A 71 -16.39 -9.82 8.51
CA GLN A 71 -16.67 -11.12 9.14
C GLN A 71 -17.76 -11.07 10.23
N THR A 72 -18.00 -9.89 10.82
CA THR A 72 -18.98 -9.75 11.92
C THR A 72 -20.41 -9.56 11.44
N THR A 73 -20.63 -8.89 10.31
CA THR A 73 -21.99 -8.61 9.78
C THR A 73 -22.65 -9.82 9.11
N SER A 74 -21.92 -10.90 8.84
CA SER A 74 -22.46 -12.08 8.15
C SER A 74 -23.08 -13.13 9.09
N LYS A 75 -23.14 -12.89 10.41
CA LYS A 75 -23.58 -13.88 11.41
C LYS A 75 -24.96 -13.64 12.04
N ASP A 76 -25.66 -12.56 11.71
CA ASP A 76 -26.92 -12.18 12.36
C ASP A 76 -28.19 -12.36 11.47
N GLU A 77 -28.10 -13.15 10.39
CA GLU A 77 -29.28 -13.56 9.60
C GLU A 77 -29.60 -15.06 9.80
N ILE A 78 -30.17 -15.44 10.95
CA ILE A 78 -30.88 -16.73 11.15
C ILE A 78 -32.13 -16.52 12.01
#